data_AF-A0A8D8CAP3-F1
#
_entry.id   AF-A0A8D8CAP3-F1
#
_cell.length_a   1.000
_cell.length_b   1.000
_cell.length_c   1.000
_cell.angle_alpha   90.00
_cell.angle_beta   90.00
_cell.angle_gamma   90.00
#
_symmetry.space_group_name_H-M   'P 1'
#
loop_
_entity.id
_entity.type
_entity.pdbx_description
1 polymer ?
#
loop_
_entity_poly.entity_id
_entity_poly.type
_entity_poly.pdbx_seq_one_letter_code
_entity_poly.pdbx_strand_id
1 'polypeptide(L)'
;GRNQQSGRYKRQYYNDGSQGGYGYSYQQNDRYNRDRETFMNPGANNSSTNSSENPERDRACLMQCFFQEMKMTNSEGFPDKHKVLHVVTKDLRDHELKDFYIDSIQECFHLIGMDNKLKDKCDYSMKFVTCLAERGQANCNDWENEAIMF
;
A
#
# COMPACT_ATOMS: atom_id res chain seq x y z
N GLY A 1 42.74 -8.53 32.31
CA GLY A 1 42.55 -7.17 31.77
C GLY A 1 41.07 -6.85 31.80
N ARG A 2 40.67 -5.74 32.44
CA ARG A 2 39.28 -5.30 32.55
C ARG A 2 38.96 -4.32 31.43
N ASN A 3 37.77 -4.47 30.87
CA ASN A 3 37.17 -3.71 29.78
C ASN A 3 36.11 -2.77 30.38
N GLN A 4 36.13 -1.46 30.06
CA GLN A 4 35.12 -0.43 30.41
C GLN A 4 35.38 0.81 29.51
N GLN A 5 34.52 1.10 28.53
CA GLN A 5 33.38 2.05 28.55
C GLN A 5 33.72 3.56 28.46
N SER A 6 33.23 4.16 27.35
CA SER A 6 32.53 5.46 27.21
C SER A 6 33.19 6.79 27.64
N GLY A 7 33.22 7.76 26.73
CA GLY A 7 33.28 9.19 27.08
C GLY A 7 33.31 10.17 25.89
N ARG A 8 32.21 10.90 25.66
CA ARG A 8 32.09 12.12 24.82
C ARG A 8 33.03 13.23 25.35
N TYR A 9 33.48 14.20 24.52
CA TYR A 9 33.40 15.66 24.78
C TYR A 9 34.06 16.55 23.69
N LYS A 10 33.29 17.60 23.30
CA LYS A 10 33.65 18.99 22.90
C LYS A 10 34.49 19.28 21.64
N ARG A 11 33.82 19.80 20.59
CA ARG A 11 34.40 20.80 19.66
C ARG A 11 34.19 22.19 20.24
N GLN A 12 35.30 22.92 20.42
CA GLN A 12 35.34 24.32 20.83
C GLN A 12 35.18 25.25 19.64
N TYR A 13 34.45 26.34 19.91
CA TYR A 13 34.29 27.54 19.11
C TYR A 13 35.62 28.26 18.85
N TYR A 14 35.82 28.77 17.63
CA TYR A 14 36.36 30.11 17.40
C TYR A 14 35.62 30.70 16.19
N ASN A 15 34.87 31.76 16.44
CA ASN A 15 34.15 32.55 15.46
C ASN A 15 34.80 33.94 15.51
N ASP A 16 35.52 34.30 14.46
CA ASP A 16 36.19 35.59 14.30
C ASP A 16 35.52 36.36 13.15
N GLY A 17 34.85 37.45 13.52
CA GLY A 17 35.05 38.75 12.86
C GLY A 17 34.53 38.99 11.45
N SER A 18 33.33 39.57 11.38
CA SER A 18 32.96 40.78 10.60
C SER A 18 33.13 40.87 9.07
N GLN A 19 32.00 41.00 8.36
CA GLN A 19 31.55 42.19 7.58
C GLN A 19 30.24 41.83 6.85
N GLY A 20 29.07 42.37 7.21
CA GLY A 20 28.50 43.65 6.71
C GLY A 20 27.41 43.34 5.65
N GLY A 21 26.17 43.83 5.66
CA GLY A 21 25.44 44.76 6.50
C GLY A 21 23.93 44.65 6.19
N TYR A 22 23.09 45.01 7.17
CA TYR A 22 21.63 45.00 7.07
C TYR A 22 21.14 46.44 6.92
N GLY A 23 20.39 46.74 5.85
CA GLY A 23 19.76 48.04 5.62
C GLY A 23 18.26 47.89 5.39
N TYR A 24 17.46 48.31 6.37
CA TYR A 24 16.05 48.62 6.19
C TYR A 24 15.89 50.14 6.10
N SER A 25 15.15 50.64 5.10
CA SER A 25 13.89 51.39 5.30
C SER A 25 13.53 52.43 4.20
N TYR A 26 12.20 52.59 4.06
CA TYR A 26 11.37 53.67 3.51
C TYR A 26 11.25 53.95 1.99
N GLN A 27 10.07 53.55 1.48
CA GLN A 27 9.07 54.34 0.73
C GLN A 27 9.52 55.49 -0.17
N GLN A 28 9.19 55.38 -1.46
CA GLN A 28 8.69 56.52 -2.23
C GLN A 28 7.66 56.04 -3.28
N ASN A 29 6.49 56.69 -3.24
CA ASN A 29 5.43 56.59 -4.23
C ASN A 29 5.85 57.33 -5.49
N ASP A 30 5.63 56.74 -6.67
CA ASP A 30 5.26 57.53 -7.84
C ASP A 30 4.23 56.76 -8.69
N ARG A 31 3.10 57.43 -8.87
CA ARG A 31 1.95 57.02 -9.69
C ARG A 31 2.25 57.39 -11.14
N TYR A 32 1.97 56.52 -12.10
CA TYR A 32 1.21 56.84 -13.34
C TYR A 32 1.11 55.62 -14.28
N ASN A 33 -0.15 55.23 -14.58
CA ASN A 33 -0.68 54.70 -15.84
C ASN A 33 0.04 53.55 -16.60
N ARG A 34 -0.61 52.38 -16.69
CA ARG A 34 -1.49 51.98 -17.83
C ARG A 34 -1.76 50.46 -17.81
N ASP A 35 -3.04 50.13 -17.84
CA ASP A 35 -3.68 48.98 -18.51
C ASP A 35 -2.78 47.85 -19.02
N ARG A 36 -2.93 46.65 -18.45
CA ARG A 36 -3.24 45.39 -19.17
C ARG A 36 -3.33 44.22 -18.19
N GLU A 37 -4.54 43.87 -17.79
CA GLU A 37 -4.80 42.56 -17.18
C GLU A 37 -4.42 41.46 -18.18
N THR A 38 -3.32 40.76 -17.89
CA THR A 38 -3.02 39.46 -18.49
C THR A 38 -2.68 38.55 -17.33
N PHE A 39 -3.64 37.70 -16.95
CA PHE A 39 -3.47 36.68 -15.93
C PHE A 39 -2.40 35.68 -16.39
N MET A 40 -1.13 35.97 -16.07
CA MET A 40 -0.05 34.99 -16.09
C MET A 40 -0.20 34.13 -14.84
N ASN A 41 -0.73 32.92 -15.02
CA ASN A 41 -0.84 31.91 -13.99
C ASN A 41 0.48 31.09 -14.01
N PRO A 42 1.44 31.31 -13.08
CA PRO A 42 2.67 30.55 -13.06
C PRO A 42 2.45 29.34 -12.16
N GLY A 43 2.22 28.18 -12.76
CA GLY A 43 2.18 26.91 -12.02
C GLY A 43 0.97 26.04 -12.32
N ALA A 44 0.65 25.84 -13.60
CA ALA A 44 0.03 24.59 -14.01
C ALA A 44 1.06 23.47 -13.77
N ASN A 45 1.11 22.97 -12.54
CA ASN A 45 1.70 21.68 -12.25
C ASN A 45 0.91 20.66 -13.06
N ASN A 46 1.39 20.37 -14.26
CA ASN A 46 1.05 19.14 -14.96
C ASN A 46 1.41 18.01 -14.00
N SER A 47 0.43 17.53 -13.25
CA SER A 47 0.45 16.18 -12.72
C SER A 47 0.38 15.27 -13.94
N SER A 48 1.52 15.10 -14.62
CA SER A 48 1.76 13.88 -15.37
C SER A 48 1.71 12.79 -14.33
N THR A 49 0.52 12.26 -14.10
CA THR A 49 0.32 11.01 -13.39
C THR A 49 1.00 9.98 -14.26
N ASN A 50 2.32 9.84 -14.07
CA ASN A 50 3.07 8.69 -14.51
C ASN A 50 2.41 7.54 -13.76
N SER A 51 1.42 6.92 -14.40
CA SER A 51 0.98 5.58 -14.10
C SER A 51 2.20 4.72 -14.34
N SER A 52 3.08 4.64 -13.35
CA SER A 52 4.08 3.59 -13.28
C SER A 52 3.29 2.29 -13.27
N GLU A 53 3.17 1.67 -14.43
CA GLU A 53 2.60 0.34 -14.60
C GLU A 53 3.31 -0.57 -13.62
N ASN A 54 2.61 -0.93 -12.53
CA ASN A 54 3.11 -1.86 -11.54
C ASN A 54 2.32 -3.16 -11.72
N PRO A 55 2.83 -4.10 -12.54
CA PRO A 55 2.09 -5.30 -12.88
C PRO A 55 1.75 -6.14 -11.64
N GLU A 56 2.55 -6.08 -10.57
CA GLU A 56 2.25 -6.77 -9.31
C GLU A 56 1.01 -6.20 -8.64
N ARG A 57 0.89 -4.87 -8.63
CA ARG A 57 -0.30 -4.18 -8.11
C ARG A 57 -1.53 -4.47 -8.96
N ASP A 58 -1.37 -4.50 -10.28
CA ASP A 58 -2.48 -4.79 -11.19
C ASP A 58 -3.00 -6.23 -10.99
N ARG A 59 -2.10 -7.20 -10.82
CA ARG A 59 -2.46 -8.58 -10.44
C ARG A 59 -3.19 -8.63 -9.09
N ALA A 60 -2.70 -7.88 -8.10
CA ALA A 60 -3.34 -7.81 -6.80
C ALA A 60 -4.77 -7.24 -6.90
N CYS A 61 -4.95 -6.19 -7.71
CA CYS A 61 -6.27 -5.61 -7.93
C CYS A 61 -7.17 -6.49 -8.81
N LEU A 62 -6.61 -7.32 -9.68
CA LEU A 62 -7.39 -8.33 -10.41
C LEU A 62 -8.01 -9.35 -9.43
N MET A 63 -7.26 -9.80 -8.43
CA MET A 63 -7.82 -10.66 -7.38
C MET A 63 -8.94 -9.97 -6.61
N GLN A 64 -8.76 -8.70 -6.27
CA GLN A 64 -9.81 -7.88 -5.66
C GLN A 64 -11.06 -7.76 -6.56
N CYS A 65 -10.89 -7.66 -7.88
CA CYS A 65 -11.99 -7.62 -8.84
C CYS A 65 -12.86 -8.89 -8.74
N PHE A 66 -12.25 -10.08 -8.65
CA PHE A 66 -13.01 -11.32 -8.47
C PHE A 66 -13.84 -11.33 -7.18
N PHE A 67 -13.30 -10.85 -6.06
CA PHE A 67 -14.07 -10.75 -4.82
C PHE A 67 -15.29 -9.81 -4.96
N GLN A 68 -15.13 -8.70 -5.67
CA GLN A 68 -16.22 -7.75 -5.91
C GLN A 68 -17.27 -8.31 -6.87
N GLU A 69 -16.84 -8.95 -7.94
CA GLU A 69 -17.74 -9.53 -8.95
C GLU A 69 -18.61 -10.62 -8.33
N MET A 70 -17.99 -11.49 -7.53
CA MET A 70 -18.65 -12.58 -6.82
C MET A 70 -19.41 -12.14 -5.56
N LYS A 71 -19.51 -10.83 -5.30
CA LYS A 71 -20.18 -10.24 -4.13
C LYS A 71 -19.68 -10.76 -2.79
N MET A 72 -18.39 -11.07 -2.72
CA MET A 72 -17.71 -11.60 -1.54
C MET A 72 -17.09 -10.53 -0.64
N THR A 73 -17.33 -9.24 -0.89
CA THR A 73 -16.75 -8.14 -0.11
C THR A 73 -17.72 -7.57 0.93
N ASN A 74 -17.18 -6.96 1.99
CA ASN A 74 -17.93 -6.17 2.97
C ASN A 74 -18.27 -4.77 2.42
N SER A 75 -18.90 -3.91 3.23
CA SER A 75 -19.27 -2.53 2.87
C SER A 75 -18.05 -1.64 2.62
N GLU A 76 -16.91 -1.97 3.22
CA GLU A 76 -15.65 -1.26 3.00
C GLU A 76 -14.93 -1.78 1.74
N GLY A 77 -15.41 -2.85 1.12
CA GLY A 77 -14.84 -3.44 -0.10
C GLY A 77 -13.71 -4.43 0.14
N PHE A 78 -13.41 -4.81 1.38
CA PHE A 78 -12.48 -5.91 1.68
C PHE A 78 -13.20 -7.26 1.55
N PRO A 79 -12.49 -8.36 1.21
CA PRO A 79 -13.05 -9.70 1.31
C PRO A 79 -13.68 -9.95 2.68
N ASP A 80 -14.90 -10.45 2.68
CA ASP A 80 -15.68 -10.75 3.89
C ASP A 80 -15.67 -12.25 4.17
N LYS A 81 -15.27 -12.64 5.39
CA LYS A 81 -15.13 -14.05 5.76
C LYS A 81 -16.39 -14.87 5.53
N HIS A 82 -17.56 -14.37 5.94
CA HIS A 82 -18.81 -15.11 5.83
C HIS A 82 -19.26 -15.24 4.37
N LYS A 83 -19.12 -14.18 3.59
CA LYS A 83 -19.47 -14.21 2.16
C LYS A 83 -18.53 -15.08 1.36
N VAL A 84 -17.21 -15.01 1.62
CA VAL A 84 -16.22 -15.89 0.97
C VAL A 84 -16.51 -17.36 1.30
N LEU A 85 -16.69 -17.71 2.57
CA LEU A 85 -17.06 -19.08 2.97
C LEU A 85 -18.30 -19.56 2.22
N HIS A 86 -19.36 -18.74 2.22
CA HIS A 86 -20.60 -19.12 1.55
C HIS A 86 -20.41 -19.32 0.04
N VAL A 87 -19.83 -18.34 -0.65
CA VAL A 87 -19.73 -18.36 -2.12
C VAL A 87 -18.80 -19.48 -2.61
N VAL A 88 -17.68 -19.73 -1.92
CA VAL A 88 -16.71 -20.75 -2.31
C VAL A 88 -17.25 -22.16 -2.05
N THR A 89 -18.03 -22.36 -0.97
CA THR A 89 -18.41 -23.71 -0.51
C THR A 89 -19.85 -24.12 -0.82
N LYS A 90 -20.70 -23.21 -1.29
CA LYS A 90 -22.15 -23.47 -1.49
C LYS A 90 -22.45 -24.63 -2.43
N ASP A 91 -21.63 -24.83 -3.47
CA ASP A 91 -21.87 -25.82 -4.52
C ASP A 91 -20.93 -27.04 -4.42
N LEU A 92 -20.10 -27.10 -3.37
CA LEU A 92 -19.22 -28.24 -3.10
C LEU A 92 -20.04 -29.41 -2.53
N ARG A 93 -20.03 -30.53 -3.27
CA ARG A 93 -20.71 -31.77 -2.89
C ARG A 93 -19.82 -32.71 -2.07
N ASP A 94 -18.52 -32.67 -2.33
CA ASP A 94 -17.54 -33.45 -1.60
C ASP A 94 -17.32 -32.83 -0.21
N HIS A 95 -17.59 -33.61 0.83
CA HIS A 95 -17.51 -33.15 2.22
C HIS A 95 -16.06 -32.87 2.64
N GLU A 96 -15.11 -33.72 2.24
CA GLU A 96 -13.71 -33.55 2.59
C GLU A 96 -13.14 -32.31 1.91
N LEU A 97 -13.44 -32.11 0.63
CA LEU A 97 -13.04 -30.91 -0.10
C LEU A 97 -13.68 -29.66 0.52
N LYS A 98 -14.96 -29.74 0.89
CA LYS A 98 -15.66 -28.62 1.53
C LYS A 98 -15.04 -28.25 2.87
N ASP A 99 -14.76 -29.23 3.72
CA ASP A 99 -14.13 -29.02 5.02
C ASP A 99 -12.73 -28.41 4.86
N PHE A 100 -11.95 -28.90 3.89
CA PHE A 100 -10.66 -28.31 3.52
C PHE A 100 -10.77 -26.82 3.16
N TYR A 101 -11.73 -26.44 2.30
CA TYR A 101 -11.93 -25.03 1.95
C TYR A 101 -12.39 -24.20 3.15
N ILE A 102 -13.29 -24.73 3.98
CA ILE A 102 -13.75 -24.04 5.19
C ILE A 102 -12.55 -23.73 6.10
N ASP A 103 -11.74 -24.73 6.42
CA ASP A 103 -10.60 -24.60 7.32
C ASP A 103 -9.55 -23.66 6.74
N SER A 104 -9.20 -23.82 5.46
CA SER A 104 -8.23 -22.98 4.77
C SER A 104 -8.66 -21.51 4.73
N ILE A 105 -9.94 -21.25 4.41
CA ILE A 105 -10.48 -19.88 4.39
C ILE A 105 -10.41 -19.26 5.79
N GLN A 106 -10.88 -19.98 6.81
CA GLN A 106 -10.91 -19.47 8.18
C GLN A 106 -9.52 -19.11 8.69
N GLU A 107 -8.55 -19.97 8.41
CA GLU A 107 -7.17 -19.83 8.83
C GLU A 107 -6.46 -18.70 8.07
N CYS A 108 -6.66 -18.58 6.76
CA CYS A 108 -6.11 -17.45 5.99
C CYS A 108 -6.64 -16.10 6.47
N PHE A 109 -7.93 -16.01 6.81
CA PHE A 109 -8.48 -14.80 7.45
C PHE A 109 -7.84 -14.53 8.82
N HIS A 110 -7.57 -15.57 9.61
CA HIS A 110 -6.91 -15.43 10.91
C HIS A 110 -5.48 -14.89 10.77
N LEU A 111 -4.66 -15.54 9.93
CA LEU A 111 -3.26 -15.16 9.69
C LEU A 111 -3.13 -13.73 9.16
N ILE A 112 -3.96 -13.35 8.20
CA ILE A 112 -3.94 -12.00 7.62
C ILE A 112 -4.45 -10.97 8.63
N GLY A 113 -5.44 -11.33 9.45
CA GLY A 113 -5.94 -10.46 10.53
C GLY A 113 -4.91 -10.13 11.60
N MET A 114 -3.84 -10.91 11.73
CA MET A 114 -2.71 -10.59 12.62
C MET A 114 -1.77 -9.52 12.04
N ASP A 115 -1.77 -9.30 10.72
CA ASP A 115 -0.95 -8.30 10.05
C ASP A 115 -1.69 -6.96 9.94
N ASN A 116 -1.52 -6.12 10.97
CA ASN A 116 -2.10 -4.77 11.05
C ASN A 116 -1.63 -3.79 9.96
N LYS A 117 -0.69 -4.18 9.09
CA LYS A 117 -0.15 -3.31 8.03
C LYS A 117 -0.98 -3.34 6.74
N LEU A 118 -1.87 -4.32 6.58
CA LEU A 118 -2.74 -4.41 5.41
C LEU A 118 -3.87 -3.40 5.47
N LYS A 119 -3.70 -2.31 4.72
CA LYS A 119 -4.71 -1.26 4.57
C LYS A 119 -5.26 -1.17 3.16
N ASP A 120 -4.60 -1.78 2.18
CA ASP A 120 -5.02 -1.79 0.79
C ASP A 120 -5.80 -3.08 0.47
N LYS A 121 -6.88 -2.95 -0.30
CA LYS A 121 -7.80 -4.04 -0.63
C LYS A 121 -7.21 -5.00 -1.67
N CYS A 122 -6.43 -4.47 -2.62
CA CYS A 122 -5.75 -5.27 -3.61
C CYS A 122 -4.69 -6.15 -2.94
N ASP A 123 -3.88 -5.56 -2.06
CA ASP A 123 -2.87 -6.31 -1.29
C ASP A 123 -3.52 -7.36 -0.39
N TYR A 124 -4.65 -7.02 0.26
CA TYR A 124 -5.40 -7.97 1.07
C TYR A 124 -5.91 -9.15 0.25
N SER A 125 -6.54 -8.87 -0.89
CA SER A 125 -7.06 -9.90 -1.79
C SER A 125 -5.95 -10.78 -2.34
N MET A 126 -4.82 -10.21 -2.75
CA MET A 126 -3.67 -10.98 -3.21
C MET A 126 -3.14 -11.90 -2.09
N LYS A 127 -2.84 -11.35 -0.91
CA LYS A 127 -2.35 -12.17 0.22
C LYS A 127 -3.33 -13.29 0.61
N PHE A 128 -4.62 -13.02 0.58
CA PHE A 128 -5.63 -14.02 0.89
C PHE A 128 -5.64 -15.16 -0.14
N VAL A 129 -5.60 -14.85 -1.44
CA VAL A 129 -5.51 -15.86 -2.50
C VAL A 129 -4.19 -16.62 -2.45
N THR A 130 -3.07 -15.95 -2.18
CA THR A 130 -1.76 -16.61 -1.99
C THR A 130 -1.81 -17.60 -0.84
N CYS A 131 -2.37 -17.21 0.32
CA CYS A 131 -2.52 -18.13 1.45
C CYS A 131 -3.36 -19.36 1.10
N LEU A 132 -4.47 -19.18 0.37
CA LEU A 132 -5.29 -20.32 -0.09
C LEU A 132 -4.52 -21.22 -1.05
N ALA A 133 -3.72 -20.64 -1.95
CA ALA A 133 -2.88 -21.40 -2.88
C ALA A 133 -1.82 -22.22 -2.13
N GLU A 134 -1.17 -21.65 -1.12
CA GLU A 134 -0.21 -22.35 -0.27
C GLU A 134 -0.85 -23.53 0.48
N ARG A 135 -2.08 -23.35 0.99
CA ARG A 135 -2.86 -24.44 1.61
C ARG A 135 -3.20 -25.53 0.61
N GLY A 136 -3.58 -25.16 -0.61
CA GLY A 136 -3.83 -26.09 -1.71
C GLY A 136 -2.58 -26.90 -2.05
N GLN A 137 -1.44 -26.22 -2.22
CA GLN A 137 -0.15 -26.86 -2.50
C GLN A 137 0.26 -27.87 -1.43
N ALA A 138 0.04 -27.54 -0.15
CA ALA A 138 0.38 -28.43 0.95
C ALA A 138 -0.54 -29.67 1.04
N ASN A 139 -1.74 -29.62 0.45
CA ASN A 139 -2.75 -30.67 0.55
C ASN A 139 -2.91 -31.49 -0.76
N CYS A 140 -2.51 -30.96 -1.91
CA CYS A 140 -2.71 -31.57 -3.21
C CYS A 140 -1.40 -32.16 -3.78
N ASN A 141 -1.35 -33.48 -3.91
CA ASN A 141 -0.19 -34.19 -4.45
C ASN A 141 0.12 -33.84 -5.92
N ASP A 142 -0.89 -33.42 -6.69
CA ASP A 142 -0.78 -33.11 -8.13
C ASP A 142 -0.62 -31.61 -8.42
N TRP A 143 -0.32 -30.79 -7.41
CA TRP A 143 -0.32 -29.33 -7.51
C TRP A 143 0.60 -28.76 -8.61
N GLU A 144 1.76 -29.40 -8.85
CA GLU A 144 2.75 -28.90 -9.82
C GLU A 144 2.52 -29.39 -11.27
N ASN A 145 1.57 -30.30 -11.50
CA ASN A 145 1.29 -30.83 -12.83
C ASN A 145 0.48 -29.85 -13.70
N GLU A 146 -0.08 -28.80 -13.11
CA GLU A 146 -0.72 -27.69 -13.81
C GLU A 146 -0.03 -26.40 -13.40
N ALA A 147 0.89 -25.91 -14.23
CA ALA A 147 1.46 -24.58 -14.07
C ALA A 147 0.33 -23.54 -14.21
N ILE A 148 -0.30 -23.18 -13.09
CA ILE A 148 -1.20 -22.03 -13.03
C ILE A 148 -0.31 -20.78 -13.05
N MET A 149 0.00 -20.33 -14.27
CA MET A 149 0.58 -19.01 -14.51
C MET A 149 -0.45 -17.95 -14.14
N PHE A 150 -0.22 -17.25 -13.03
CA PHE A 150 -0.79 -15.93 -12.76
C PHE A 150 0.25 -14.84 -13.09
#